data_AF-A0A6L8FSV9-F1
#
_entry.id   AF-A0A6L8FSV9-F1
#
_cell.length_a   1.000
_cell.length_b   1.000
_cell.length_c   1.000
_cell.angle_alpha   90.00
_cell.angle_beta   90.00
_cell.angle_gamma   90.00
#
_symmetry.space_group_name_H-M   'P 1'
#
loop_
_entity.id
_entity.type
_entity.pdbx_description
1 polymer ?
#
loop_
_entity_poly.entity_id
_entity_poly.type
_entity_poly.pdbx_seq_one_letter_code
_entity_poly.pdbx_strand_id
1 'polypeptide(L)'
;MLEELFSVSGETSRLAIAEQAAALDGQVLDPTVRAFVLALANDGIDSDIDWIQTIATVVAKKAPAEWTDDDHDRFRQELVQQVASFQRLVALHADRRVAGVGSDAMRLTVTRADGSEYVRLVGVDRAHRDAGENVLDDALARLTDLIGSPARAQQTLLALLGERLLPAPEQDAPTEERRQHGL
;
A
#
# COMPACT_ATOMS: atom_id res chain seq x y z
N MET A 1 -2.32 -13.63 4.63
CA MET A 1 -3.09 -13.33 3.40
C MET A 1 -4.09 -12.19 3.59
N LEU A 2 -5.19 -12.33 4.35
CA LEU A 2 -6.15 -11.20 4.50
C LEU A 2 -5.55 -10.02 5.28
N GLU A 3 -4.94 -10.30 6.44
CA GLU A 3 -4.21 -9.29 7.22
C GLU A 3 -3.06 -8.67 6.43
N GLU A 4 -2.42 -9.46 5.58
CA GLU A 4 -1.32 -9.01 4.73
C GLU A 4 -1.81 -8.06 3.63
N LEU A 5 -2.93 -8.39 2.98
CA LEU A 5 -3.56 -7.51 2.01
C LEU A 5 -3.97 -6.18 2.67
N PHE A 6 -4.63 -6.22 3.84
CA PHE A 6 -5.03 -5.03 4.58
C PHE A 6 -3.83 -4.20 5.05
N SER A 7 -2.78 -4.86 5.53
CA SER A 7 -1.54 -4.19 5.94
C SER A 7 -0.89 -3.47 4.75
N VAL A 8 -0.75 -4.13 3.60
CA VAL A 8 -0.14 -3.55 2.40
C VAL A 8 -1.04 -2.47 1.78
N SER A 9 -2.36 -2.67 1.78
CA SER A 9 -3.32 -1.70 1.24
C SER A 9 -3.59 -0.52 2.18
N GLY A 10 -3.23 -0.62 3.46
CA GLY A 10 -3.55 0.36 4.50
C GLY A 10 -5.05 0.53 4.75
N GLU A 11 -5.85 -0.48 4.40
CA GLU A 11 -7.30 -0.48 4.56
C GLU A 11 -7.71 -1.48 5.64
N THR A 12 -8.88 -1.26 6.23
CA THR A 12 -9.40 -2.11 7.32
C THR A 12 -10.58 -2.98 6.89
N SER A 13 -11.06 -2.83 5.65
CA SER A 13 -12.20 -3.60 5.15
C SER A 13 -12.07 -3.92 3.66
N ARG A 14 -12.62 -5.08 3.27
CA ARG A 14 -12.75 -5.46 1.85
C ARG A 14 -13.62 -4.49 1.07
N LEU A 15 -14.62 -3.89 1.72
CA LEU A 15 -15.59 -2.99 1.08
C LEU A 15 -14.89 -1.73 0.56
N ALA A 16 -14.04 -1.12 1.39
CA ALA A 16 -13.23 0.04 0.98
C ALA A 16 -12.33 -0.29 -0.23
N ILE A 17 -11.70 -1.47 -0.23
CA ILE A 17 -10.87 -1.94 -1.34
C ILE A 17 -11.72 -2.17 -2.60
N ALA A 18 -12.88 -2.81 -2.47
CA ALA A 18 -13.78 -3.10 -3.58
C ALA A 18 -14.35 -1.82 -4.22
N GLU A 19 -14.72 -0.82 -3.42
CA GLU A 19 -15.18 0.49 -3.90
C GLU A 19 -14.10 1.21 -4.71
N GLN A 20 -12.86 1.23 -4.21
CA GLN A 20 -11.71 1.78 -4.93
C GLN A 20 -11.44 1.04 -6.25
N ALA A 21 -11.56 -0.29 -6.24
CA ALA A 21 -11.35 -1.14 -7.41
C ALA A 21 -12.47 -0.98 -8.45
N ALA A 22 -13.73 -0.92 -8.03
CA ALA A 22 -14.87 -0.66 -8.90
C ALA A 22 -14.74 0.71 -9.60
N ALA A 23 -14.17 1.70 -8.93
CA ALA A 23 -13.84 2.97 -9.55
C ALA A 23 -12.79 2.85 -10.67
N LEU A 24 -12.05 1.76 -10.82
CA LEU A 24 -11.12 1.58 -11.93
C LEU A 24 -11.72 0.83 -13.13
N ASP A 25 -13.00 0.46 -13.08
CA ASP A 25 -13.61 -0.31 -14.16
C ASP A 25 -13.57 0.45 -15.51
N GLY A 26 -13.22 -0.30 -16.56
CA GLY A 26 -13.02 0.23 -17.92
C GLY A 26 -11.81 1.17 -18.10
N GLN A 27 -11.01 1.44 -17.07
CA GLN A 27 -9.84 2.34 -17.15
C GLN A 27 -8.50 1.61 -17.21
N VAL A 28 -8.47 0.30 -16.91
CA VAL A 28 -7.24 -0.50 -16.84
C VAL A 28 -7.02 -1.25 -18.16
N LEU A 29 -5.93 -0.92 -18.85
CA LEU A 29 -5.55 -1.53 -20.13
C LEU A 29 -4.70 -2.79 -19.98
N ASP A 30 -3.82 -2.83 -18.96
CA ASP A 30 -2.96 -3.99 -18.74
C ASP A 30 -3.80 -5.20 -18.27
N PRO A 31 -3.76 -6.35 -18.97
CA PRO A 31 -4.60 -7.50 -18.63
C PRO A 31 -4.34 -8.08 -17.23
N THR A 32 -3.09 -8.04 -16.76
CA THR A 32 -2.71 -8.58 -15.45
C THR A 32 -3.26 -7.70 -14.35
N VAL A 33 -3.04 -6.39 -14.44
CA VAL A 33 -3.57 -5.43 -13.48
C VAL A 33 -5.09 -5.40 -13.52
N ARG A 34 -5.69 -5.53 -14.71
CA ARG A 34 -7.15 -5.62 -14.87
C ARG A 34 -7.73 -6.85 -14.16
N ALA A 35 -7.10 -8.02 -14.30
CA ALA A 35 -7.54 -9.22 -13.60
C ALA A 35 -7.50 -9.04 -12.07
N PHE A 36 -6.43 -8.43 -11.56
CA PHE A 36 -6.29 -8.11 -10.14
C PHE A 36 -7.38 -7.14 -9.66
N VAL A 37 -7.61 -6.04 -10.38
CA VAL A 37 -8.66 -5.05 -10.06
C VAL A 37 -10.05 -5.70 -10.06
N LEU A 38 -10.36 -6.55 -11.04
CA LEU A 38 -11.64 -7.26 -11.08
C LEU A 38 -11.81 -8.23 -9.91
N ALA A 39 -10.73 -8.90 -9.49
CA ALA A 39 -10.76 -9.76 -8.31
C ALA A 39 -11.02 -8.96 -7.02
N LEU A 40 -10.38 -7.80 -6.88
CA LEU A 40 -10.60 -6.89 -5.74
C LEU A 40 -12.04 -6.33 -5.72
N ALA A 41 -12.57 -5.96 -6.89
CA ALA A 41 -13.91 -5.40 -7.03
C ALA A 41 -15.04 -6.43 -6.87
N ASN A 42 -14.73 -7.72 -6.81
CA ASN A 42 -15.74 -8.78 -6.74
C ASN A 42 -16.37 -8.87 -5.33
N ASP A 43 -17.45 -8.13 -5.13
CA ASP A 43 -18.23 -8.09 -3.90
C ASP A 43 -19.26 -9.24 -3.78
N GLY A 44 -19.47 -10.00 -4.86
CA GLY A 44 -20.39 -11.14 -4.92
C GLY A 44 -19.90 -12.41 -4.23
N ILE A 45 -18.75 -12.36 -3.56
CA ILE A 45 -18.23 -13.48 -2.77
C ILE A 45 -18.62 -13.29 -1.29
N ASP A 46 -19.43 -14.24 -0.79
CA ASP A 46 -20.02 -14.17 0.54
C ASP A 46 -19.00 -14.32 1.69
N SER A 47 -17.85 -14.95 1.42
CA SER A 47 -16.81 -15.27 2.40
C SER A 47 -15.51 -14.53 2.12
N ASP A 48 -14.91 -13.92 3.16
CA ASP A 48 -13.59 -13.29 3.07
C ASP A 48 -12.49 -14.29 2.68
N ILE A 49 -12.66 -15.56 3.07
CA ILE A 49 -11.72 -16.64 2.71
C ILE A 49 -11.76 -16.90 1.21
N ASP A 50 -12.95 -16.99 0.62
CA ASP A 50 -13.09 -17.27 -0.82
C ASP A 50 -12.64 -16.06 -1.65
N TRP A 51 -12.88 -14.85 -1.14
CA TRP A 51 -12.43 -13.61 -1.77
C TRP A 51 -10.90 -13.52 -1.78
N ILE A 52 -10.24 -13.76 -0.63
CA ILE A 52 -8.78 -13.73 -0.58
C ILE A 52 -8.14 -14.88 -1.37
N GLN A 53 -8.78 -16.05 -1.46
CA GLN A 53 -8.33 -17.15 -2.32
C GLN A 53 -8.40 -16.79 -3.80
N THR A 54 -9.44 -16.06 -4.21
CA THR A 54 -9.58 -15.55 -5.58
C THR A 54 -8.45 -14.57 -5.91
N ILE A 55 -8.20 -13.60 -5.03
CA ILE A 55 -7.08 -12.65 -5.18
C ILE A 55 -5.76 -13.38 -5.28
N ALA A 56 -5.52 -14.32 -4.38
CA ALA A 56 -4.31 -15.11 -4.34
C ALA A 56 -4.08 -15.93 -5.62
N THR A 57 -5.15 -16.53 -6.14
CA THR A 57 -5.10 -17.28 -7.40
C THR A 57 -4.77 -16.36 -8.57
N VAL A 58 -5.31 -15.14 -8.60
CA VAL A 58 -5.02 -14.16 -9.65
C VAL A 58 -3.57 -13.66 -9.59
N VAL A 59 -3.07 -13.38 -8.39
CA VAL A 59 -1.68 -12.93 -8.18
C VAL A 59 -0.70 -14.05 -8.53
N ALA A 60 -0.82 -15.21 -7.88
CA ALA A 60 0.13 -16.30 -8.02
C ALA A 60 -0.09 -17.18 -9.26
N LYS A 61 -1.19 -16.96 -10.00
CA LYS A 61 -1.65 -17.79 -11.14
C LYS A 61 -1.80 -19.28 -10.79
N LYS A 62 -2.04 -19.57 -9.51
CA LYS A 62 -2.09 -20.92 -8.92
C LYS A 62 -2.96 -20.89 -7.67
N ALA A 63 -3.80 -21.89 -7.47
CA ALA A 63 -4.71 -21.93 -6.33
C ALA A 63 -3.94 -22.12 -4.99
N PRO A 64 -4.31 -21.44 -3.89
CA PRO A 64 -3.63 -21.56 -2.60
C PRO A 64 -3.50 -22.98 -2.07
N ALA A 65 -4.46 -23.86 -2.38
CA ALA A 65 -4.44 -25.26 -1.98
C ALA A 65 -3.27 -26.07 -2.58
N GLU A 66 -2.64 -25.56 -3.65
CA GLU A 66 -1.53 -26.21 -4.36
C GLU A 66 -0.17 -25.57 -4.04
N TRP A 67 -0.14 -24.57 -3.15
CA TRP A 67 1.07 -23.80 -2.88
C TRP A 67 2.11 -24.59 -2.10
N THR A 68 3.36 -24.40 -2.51
CA THR A 68 4.55 -24.71 -1.72
C THR A 68 4.97 -23.48 -0.91
N ASP A 69 5.94 -23.63 -0.02
CA ASP A 69 6.51 -22.50 0.72
C ASP A 69 7.10 -21.44 -0.24
N ASP A 70 7.77 -21.87 -1.32
CA ASP A 70 8.29 -21.00 -2.38
C ASP A 70 7.17 -20.21 -3.09
N ASP A 71 6.00 -20.85 -3.30
CA ASP A 71 4.84 -20.16 -3.87
C ASP A 71 4.30 -19.10 -2.91
N HIS A 72 4.31 -19.37 -1.60
CA HIS A 72 3.90 -18.41 -0.59
C HIS A 72 4.83 -17.19 -0.57
N ASP A 73 6.15 -17.38 -0.64
CA ASP A 73 7.11 -16.27 -0.64
C ASP A 73 7.01 -15.43 -1.90
N ARG A 74 6.88 -16.07 -3.07
CA ARG A 74 6.64 -15.37 -4.35
C ARG A 74 5.35 -14.56 -4.30
N PHE A 75 4.27 -15.13 -3.76
CA PHE A 75 3.00 -14.45 -3.62
C PHE A 75 3.13 -13.15 -2.80
N ARG A 76 3.85 -13.17 -1.66
CA ARG A 76 4.03 -11.96 -0.84
C ARG A 76 4.67 -10.82 -1.64
N GLN A 77 5.74 -11.14 -2.39
CA GLN A 77 6.46 -10.18 -3.21
C GLN A 77 5.59 -9.62 -4.34
N GLU A 78 4.87 -10.50 -5.05
CA GLU A 78 3.97 -10.11 -6.14
C GLU A 78 2.79 -9.28 -5.64
N LEU A 79 2.22 -9.63 -4.49
CA LEU A 79 1.10 -8.92 -3.89
C LEU A 79 1.47 -7.45 -3.61
N VAL A 80 2.65 -7.20 -3.02
CA VAL A 80 3.14 -5.84 -2.77
C VAL A 80 3.21 -5.02 -4.05
N GLN A 81 3.72 -5.61 -5.13
CA GLN A 81 3.84 -4.92 -6.42
C GLN A 81 2.48 -4.66 -7.09
N GLN A 82 1.55 -5.61 -6.99
CA GLN A 82 0.19 -5.46 -7.52
C GLN A 82 -0.59 -4.40 -6.75
N VAL A 83 -0.52 -4.39 -5.41
CA VAL A 83 -1.17 -3.37 -4.58
C VAL A 83 -0.59 -1.98 -4.83
N ALA A 84 0.73 -1.86 -4.96
CA ALA A 84 1.37 -0.58 -5.30
C ALA A 84 0.94 -0.08 -6.69
N SER A 85 0.85 -0.96 -7.68
CA SER A 85 0.36 -0.63 -9.03
C SER A 85 -1.10 -0.21 -9.02
N PHE A 86 -1.94 -0.93 -8.30
CA PHE A 86 -3.34 -0.60 -8.08
C PHE A 86 -3.49 0.79 -7.46
N GLN A 87 -2.75 1.10 -6.39
CA GLN A 87 -2.85 2.40 -5.71
C GLN A 87 -2.38 3.58 -6.56
N ARG A 88 -1.33 3.38 -7.38
CA ARG A 88 -0.93 4.37 -8.39
C ARG A 88 -2.06 4.64 -9.39
N LEU A 89 -2.75 3.60 -9.84
CA LEU A 89 -3.90 3.76 -10.74
C LEU A 89 -5.07 4.47 -10.06
N VAL A 90 -5.40 4.10 -8.82
CA VAL A 90 -6.44 4.79 -8.03
C VAL A 90 -6.11 6.27 -7.91
N ALA A 91 -4.89 6.62 -7.50
CA ALA A 91 -4.45 8.01 -7.35
C ALA A 91 -4.48 8.78 -8.69
N LEU A 92 -4.05 8.15 -9.79
CA LEU A 92 -4.07 8.76 -11.11
C LEU A 92 -5.49 9.08 -11.60
N HIS A 93 -6.46 8.21 -11.28
CA HIS A 93 -7.85 8.41 -11.70
C HIS A 93 -8.66 9.25 -10.71
N ALA A 94 -8.18 9.41 -9.47
CA ALA A 94 -8.80 10.28 -8.47
C ALA A 94 -8.82 11.75 -8.93
N ASP A 95 -7.72 12.23 -9.52
CA ASP A 95 -7.59 13.60 -10.04
C ASP A 95 -8.69 13.92 -11.09
N ARG A 96 -9.20 12.92 -11.80
CA ARG A 96 -10.31 13.06 -12.77
C ARG A 96 -11.70 13.06 -12.11
N ARG A 97 -11.84 12.52 -10.89
CA ARG A 97 -13.12 12.35 -10.17
C ARG A 97 -13.40 13.44 -9.14
N VAL A 98 -12.35 14.11 -8.63
CA VAL A 98 -12.47 15.22 -7.67
C VAL A 98 -13.28 16.41 -8.24
N ALA A 99 -13.54 16.44 -9.55
CA ALA A 99 -14.44 17.42 -10.16
C ALA A 99 -15.94 17.30 -9.75
N GLY A 100 -16.35 16.31 -8.95
CA GLY A 100 -17.78 16.06 -8.70
C GLY A 100 -18.27 15.76 -7.28
N VAL A 101 -17.48 15.26 -6.34
CA VAL A 101 -18.01 14.81 -5.03
C VAL A 101 -17.01 15.05 -3.90
N GLY A 102 -17.47 15.66 -2.81
CA GLY A 102 -16.66 16.12 -1.68
C GLY A 102 -16.05 15.00 -0.82
N SER A 103 -15.01 14.35 -1.33
CA SER A 103 -14.08 13.58 -0.49
C SER A 103 -12.89 14.45 -0.12
N ASP A 104 -12.62 14.62 1.17
CA ASP A 104 -11.42 15.26 1.71
C ASP A 104 -10.21 14.30 1.58
N ALA A 105 -9.98 13.84 0.35
CA ALA A 105 -8.96 12.86 0.00
C ALA A 105 -7.72 13.60 -0.54
N MET A 106 -6.56 13.27 0.02
CA MET A 106 -5.29 13.86 -0.34
C MET A 106 -4.43 12.86 -1.09
N ARG A 107 -3.89 13.27 -2.25
CA ARG A 107 -2.87 12.50 -2.94
C ARG A 107 -1.52 12.75 -2.24
N LEU A 108 -0.98 11.71 -1.61
CA LEU A 108 0.34 11.72 -1.00
C LEU A 108 1.34 11.10 -1.99
N THR A 109 2.41 11.84 -2.29
CA THR A 109 3.57 11.32 -3.02
C THR A 109 4.81 11.55 -2.16
N VAL A 110 5.51 10.46 -1.85
CA VAL A 110 6.80 10.50 -1.14
C VAL A 110 7.84 9.97 -2.10
N THR A 111 8.89 10.75 -2.32
CA THR A 111 10.01 10.36 -3.19
C THR A 111 11.26 10.30 -2.34
N ARG A 112 11.94 9.14 -2.37
CA ARG A 112 13.22 8.95 -1.68
C ARG A 112 14.36 9.50 -2.53
N ALA A 113 15.50 9.75 -1.89
CA ALA A 113 16.71 10.22 -2.56
C ALA A 113 17.23 9.27 -3.66
N ASP A 114 16.88 7.99 -3.63
CA ASP A 114 17.19 7.00 -4.68
C ASP A 114 16.22 7.04 -5.88
N GLY A 115 15.22 7.92 -5.84
CA GLY A 115 14.22 8.07 -6.88
C GLY A 115 13.01 7.13 -6.75
N SER A 116 12.96 6.25 -5.74
CA SER A 116 11.77 5.44 -5.49
C SER A 116 10.60 6.32 -5.01
N GLU A 117 9.40 6.01 -5.51
CA GLU A 117 8.18 6.75 -5.23
C GLU A 117 7.13 5.88 -4.54
N TYR A 118 6.53 6.43 -3.49
CA TYR A 118 5.29 5.95 -2.90
C TYR A 118 4.18 6.92 -3.24
N VAL A 119 3.14 6.44 -3.90
CA VAL A 119 1.97 7.24 -4.28
C VAL A 119 0.72 6.59 -3.75
N ARG A 120 -0.09 7.35 -2.99
CA ARG A 120 -1.38 6.87 -2.49
C ARG A 120 -2.40 8.00 -2.42
N LEU A 121 -3.66 7.66 -2.64
CA LEU A 121 -4.79 8.52 -2.27
C LEU A 121 -5.18 8.19 -0.83
N VAL A 122 -5.10 9.17 0.07
CA VAL A 122 -5.43 9.00 1.48
C VAL A 122 -6.69 9.79 1.78
N GLY A 123 -7.77 9.09 2.11
CA GLY A 123 -8.95 9.69 2.71
C GLY A 123 -8.82 9.64 4.23
N VAL A 124 -9.05 10.77 4.91
CA VAL A 124 -9.22 10.77 6.38
C VAL A 124 -10.69 10.99 6.64
N ASP A 125 -11.39 9.92 7.02
CA ASP A 125 -12.79 10.07 7.43
C ASP A 125 -12.88 10.97 8.68
N ARG A 126 -14.05 11.60 8.87
CA ARG A 126 -14.24 12.52 10.01
C ARG A 126 -14.13 11.83 11.37
N ALA A 127 -14.44 10.53 11.47
CA ALA A 127 -14.45 9.82 12.74
C ALA A 127 -13.01 9.57 13.25
N HIS A 128 -12.08 9.29 12.34
CA HIS A 128 -10.66 9.10 12.65
C HIS A 128 -9.88 10.41 12.64
N ARG A 129 -10.39 11.47 12.02
CA ARG A 129 -9.75 12.80 11.99
C ARG A 129 -9.48 13.35 13.38
N ASP A 130 -10.51 13.46 14.22
CA ASP A 130 -10.38 14.07 15.54
C ASP A 130 -9.41 13.28 16.43
N ALA A 131 -9.48 11.94 16.37
CA ALA A 131 -8.54 11.08 17.09
C ALA A 131 -7.10 11.24 16.58
N GLY A 132 -6.92 11.31 15.26
CA GLY A 132 -5.62 11.49 14.61
C GLY A 132 -5.00 12.86 14.89
N GLU A 133 -5.79 13.92 14.87
CA GLU A 133 -5.36 15.29 15.16
C GLU A 133 -4.85 15.41 16.60
N ASN A 134 -5.56 14.85 17.58
CA ASN A 134 -5.10 14.84 18.97
C ASN A 134 -3.75 14.12 19.13
N VAL A 135 -3.59 12.94 18.51
CA VAL A 135 -2.32 12.19 18.57
C VAL A 135 -1.18 12.95 17.88
N LEU A 136 -1.47 13.61 16.75
CA LEU A 136 -0.49 14.40 16.01
C LEU A 136 -0.04 15.61 16.83
N ASP A 137 -0.98 16.32 17.45
CA ASP A 137 -0.70 17.49 18.30
C ASP A 137 0.17 17.11 19.50
N ASP A 138 -0.15 16.00 20.18
CA ASP A 138 0.67 15.47 21.26
C ASP A 138 2.09 15.10 20.81
N ALA A 139 2.22 14.45 19.65
CA ALA A 139 3.52 14.08 19.10
C ALA A 139 4.35 15.32 18.72
N LEU A 140 3.71 16.33 18.12
CA LEU A 140 4.33 17.59 17.75
C LEU A 140 4.76 18.38 18.98
N ALA A 141 3.93 18.47 20.01
CA ALA A 141 4.26 19.16 21.26
C ALA A 141 5.48 18.52 21.94
N ARG A 142 5.43 17.20 22.14
CA ARG A 142 6.54 16.44 22.75
C ARG A 142 7.85 16.59 22.00
N LEU A 143 7.80 16.57 20.67
CA LEU A 143 9.00 16.73 19.87
C LEU A 143 9.48 18.19 19.86
N THR A 144 8.55 19.15 19.83
CA THR A 144 8.88 20.58 19.94
C THR A 144 9.64 20.88 21.24
N ASP A 145 9.23 20.30 22.36
CA ASP A 145 9.91 20.46 23.65
C ASP A 145 11.37 19.95 23.61
N LEU A 146 11.66 18.95 22.78
CA LEU A 146 13.00 18.37 22.62
C LEU A 146 13.89 19.15 21.65
N ILE A 147 13.35 19.58 20.50
CA ILE A 147 14.15 20.24 19.44
C ILE A 147 14.06 21.78 19.48
N GLY A 148 13.14 22.35 20.28
CA GLY A 148 12.94 23.79 20.45
C GLY A 148 12.32 24.51 19.24
N SER A 149 11.80 23.78 18.26
CA SER A 149 11.21 24.36 17.04
C SER A 149 10.04 23.53 16.52
N PRO A 150 8.81 24.08 16.49
CA PRO A 150 7.64 23.38 15.93
C PRO A 150 7.83 22.98 14.46
N ALA A 151 8.40 23.88 13.65
CA ALA A 151 8.63 23.62 12.23
C ALA A 151 9.60 22.44 12.02
N ARG A 152 10.68 22.37 12.81
CA ARG A 152 11.61 21.23 12.75
C ARG A 152 10.99 19.94 13.25
N ALA A 153 10.16 20.00 14.30
CA ALA A 153 9.43 18.83 14.79
C ALA A 153 8.53 18.26 13.70
N GLN A 154 7.74 19.10 13.04
CA GLN A 154 6.87 18.68 11.94
C GLN A 154 7.66 18.08 10.77
N GLN A 155 8.73 18.74 10.33
CA GLN A 155 9.59 18.23 9.24
C GLN A 155 10.23 16.88 9.61
N THR A 156 10.65 16.72 10.86
CA THR A 156 11.24 15.47 11.36
C THR A 156 10.22 14.33 11.37
N LEU A 157 9.00 14.58 11.87
CA LEU A 157 7.94 13.57 11.84
C LEU A 157 7.56 13.18 10.41
N LEU A 158 7.43 14.15 9.49
CA LEU A 158 7.17 13.88 8.08
C LEU A 158 8.26 13.02 7.43
N ALA A 159 9.53 13.32 7.70
CA ALA A 159 10.65 12.54 7.19
C ALA A 159 10.61 11.09 7.72
N LEU A 160 10.45 10.90 9.04
CA LEU A 160 10.39 9.57 9.65
C LEU A 160 9.17 8.75 9.21
N LEU A 161 8.02 9.40 8.98
CA LEU A 161 6.85 8.76 8.40
C LEU A 161 7.11 8.36 6.95
N GLY A 162 7.71 9.25 6.16
CA GLY A 162 8.11 8.95 4.78
C GLY A 162 9.04 7.74 4.67
N GLU A 163 10.04 7.63 5.56
CA GLU A 163 10.94 6.47 5.63
C GLU A 163 10.23 5.17 5.98
N ARG A 164 9.15 5.20 6.77
CA ARG A 164 8.35 4.01 7.09
C ARG A 164 7.42 3.60 5.96
N LEU A 165 6.93 4.56 5.17
CA LEU A 165 6.09 4.29 4.00
C LEU A 165 6.90 3.71 2.82
N LEU A 166 8.19 4.03 2.76
CA LEU A 166 9.16 3.50 1.79
C LEU A 166 10.31 2.80 2.54
N PRO A 167 10.10 1.59 3.07
CA PRO A 167 11.19 0.83 3.66
C PRO A 167 12.31 0.69 2.62
N ALA A 168 13.57 0.84 3.07
CA ALA A 168 14.70 0.65 2.18
C ALA A 168 14.60 -0.73 1.52
N PRO A 169 14.95 -0.86 0.23
CA PRO A 169 15.17 -2.20 -0.32
C PRO A 169 16.15 -2.92 0.61
N GLU A 170 15.81 -4.14 1.02
CA GLU A 170 16.73 -4.99 1.77
C GLU A 170 18.06 -4.96 1.00
N GLN A 171 19.09 -4.40 1.63
CA GLN A 171 20.42 -4.46 1.07
C GLN A 171 20.79 -5.93 1.07
N ASP A 172 20.87 -6.54 -0.11
CA ASP A 172 21.43 -7.89 -0.29
C ASP A 172 22.69 -7.97 0.59
N ALA A 173 22.63 -8.81 1.63
CA ALA A 173 23.79 -9.13 2.42
C ALA A 173 24.88 -9.59 1.44
N PRO A 174 26.13 -9.11 1.56
CA PRO A 174 27.17 -9.45 0.59
C PRO A 174 27.30 -10.97 0.56
N THR A 175 26.98 -11.57 -0.59
CA THR A 175 27.21 -13.00 -0.88
C THR A 175 28.70 -13.28 -0.70
N GLU A 176 29.05 -13.79 0.48
CA GLU A 176 30.40 -14.19 0.83
C GLU A 176 30.71 -15.57 0.23
N GLU A 177 30.57 -15.70 -1.09
CA GLU A 177 30.97 -16.90 -1.85
C GLU A 177 31.89 -16.51 -3.02
N ARG A 178 33.03 -15.89 -2.71
CA ARG A 178 34.17 -15.79 -3.64
C ARG A 178 35.51 -15.92 -2.91
N ARG A 179 35.67 -16.93 -2.06
CA ARG A 179 37.01 -17.36 -1.56
C ARG A 179 37.12 -18.86 -1.31
N GLN A 180 36.53 -19.69 -2.15
CA GLN A 180 36.88 -21.11 -2.21
C GLN A 180 36.75 -21.60 -3.64
N HIS A 181 37.67 -21.23 -4.52
CA HIS A 181 38.09 -22.00 -5.71
C HIS A 181 39.32 -21.28 -6.28
N GLY A 182 40.46 -21.60 -5.69
CA GLY A 182 41.77 -21.07 -6.02
C GLY A 182 42.84 -21.95 -5.38
N LEU A 183 42.84 -23.23 -5.79
CA LEU A 183 43.97 -24.16 -5.67
C LEU A 183 44.05 -24.94 -6.98
#